data_AF-A0A923VH43-F1
#
_entry.id   AF-A0A923VH43-F1
#
_cell.length_a   1.000
_cell.length_b   1.000
_cell.length_c   1.000
_cell.angle_alpha   90.00
_cell.angle_beta   90.00
_cell.angle_gamma   90.00
#
_symmetry.space_group_name_H-M   'P 1'
#
loop_
_entity.id
_entity.type
_entity.pdbx_description
1 polymer ?
#
loop_
_entity_poly.entity_id
_entity_poly.type
_entity_poly.pdbx_seq_one_letter_code
_entity_poly.pdbx_strand_id
1 'polypeptide(L)'
;MRLQSDETYVLDLCDKVLGEKAERQKRFDFLLGDLHKDGFSRTKLPVDAYYPSYQLVIEYKESQHTVSHAIFDKQDVTTVSGVHRGEQRLIYDQRRATELPLHGIKLISISYDLFKNDNQHKIVRNPEADLLKVKEVLKAVGEGI
;
A
#
# COMPACT_ATOMS: atom_id res chain seq x y z
N MET A 1 -20.79 10.05 -9.92
CA MET A 1 -19.95 10.28 -8.71
C MET A 1 -19.04 9.06 -8.58
N ARG A 2 -17.72 9.18 -8.80
CA ARG A 2 -16.80 8.04 -8.55
C ARG A 2 -16.86 7.76 -7.06
N LEU A 3 -17.23 6.55 -6.65
CA LEU A 3 -16.91 6.11 -5.29
C LEU A 3 -15.39 6.23 -5.16
N GLN A 4 -14.92 7.13 -4.29
CA GLN A 4 -13.51 7.14 -3.89
C GLN A 4 -13.19 5.73 -3.36
N SER A 5 -12.07 5.14 -3.76
CA SER A 5 -11.65 3.83 -3.23
C SER A 5 -11.43 3.92 -1.72
N ASP A 6 -11.48 2.78 -1.03
CA ASP A 6 -11.15 2.73 0.39
C ASP A 6 -9.70 3.16 0.64
N GLU A 7 -8.80 2.83 -0.30
CA GLU A 7 -7.44 3.39 -0.35
C GLU A 7 -7.47 4.93 -0.30
N THR A 8 -8.20 5.58 -1.21
CA THR A 8 -8.27 7.05 -1.23
C THR A 8 -8.83 7.59 0.09
N TYR A 9 -9.88 6.96 0.61
CA TYR A 9 -10.51 7.36 1.88
C TYR A 9 -9.53 7.28 3.06
N VAL A 10 -8.80 6.18 3.21
CA VAL A 10 -7.86 5.98 4.31
C VAL A 10 -6.67 6.93 4.19
N LEU A 11 -6.14 7.12 2.99
CA LEU A 11 -5.02 8.03 2.77
C LEU A 11 -5.43 9.50 3.01
N ASP A 12 -6.67 9.89 2.69
CA ASP A 12 -7.20 11.22 3.00
C ASP A 12 -7.37 11.43 4.53
N LEU A 13 -7.66 10.37 5.29
CA LEU A 13 -7.62 10.44 6.76
C LEU A 13 -6.19 10.62 7.28
N CYS A 14 -5.21 9.94 6.68
CA CYS A 14 -3.80 10.09 7.03
C CYS A 14 -3.31 11.53 6.78
N ASP A 15 -3.70 12.13 5.65
CA ASP A 15 -3.37 13.52 5.35
C ASP A 15 -3.91 14.49 6.43
N LYS A 16 -5.13 14.24 6.91
CA LYS A 16 -5.73 15.06 7.99
C LYS A 16 -4.99 14.90 9.31
N VAL A 17 -4.54 13.69 9.64
CA VAL A 17 -3.81 13.42 10.89
C VAL A 17 -2.41 14.03 10.83
N LEU A 18 -1.72 13.92 9.70
CA LEU A 18 -0.35 14.41 9.51
C LEU A 18 -0.28 15.91 9.16
N GLY A 19 -1.42 16.53 8.80
CA GLY A 19 -1.50 17.95 8.46
C GLY A 19 -0.88 18.31 7.11
N GLU A 20 -0.51 17.32 6.29
CA GLU A 20 0.04 17.53 4.95
C GLU A 20 -0.60 16.57 3.94
N LYS A 21 -0.61 16.94 2.65
CA LYS A 21 -1.05 16.04 1.58
C LYS A 21 0.12 15.19 1.10
N ALA A 22 -0.08 13.88 1.05
CA ALA A 22 0.96 12.99 0.55
C ALA A 22 1.15 13.11 -0.97
N GLU A 23 2.35 12.76 -1.42
CA GLU A 23 2.63 12.40 -2.81
C GLU A 23 2.07 11.01 -3.09
N ARG A 24 0.90 10.95 -3.74
CA ARG A 24 0.23 9.68 -4.10
C ARG A 24 0.97 8.95 -5.21
N GLN A 25 1.03 7.62 -5.14
CA GLN A 25 1.69 6.76 -6.15
C GLN A 25 3.15 7.16 -6.43
N LYS A 26 3.85 7.68 -5.42
CA LYS A 26 5.24 8.12 -5.54
C LYS A 26 6.10 6.95 -5.99
N ARG A 27 7.03 7.21 -6.91
CA ARG A 27 8.00 6.23 -7.40
C ARG A 27 9.39 6.73 -7.05
N PHE A 28 10.12 5.96 -6.26
CA PHE A 28 11.52 6.22 -5.96
C PHE A 28 12.43 5.59 -7.01
N ASP A 29 13.59 6.20 -7.25
CA ASP A 29 14.56 5.68 -8.20
C ASP A 29 15.25 4.40 -7.70
N PHE A 30 15.39 4.26 -6.38
CA PHE A 30 15.99 3.09 -5.74
C PHE A 30 14.99 1.93 -5.57
N LEU A 31 13.68 2.21 -5.53
CA LEU A 31 12.65 1.20 -5.27
C LEU A 31 12.21 0.51 -6.57
N LEU A 32 12.95 -0.54 -6.94
CA LEU A 32 12.81 -1.21 -8.23
C LEU A 32 12.23 -2.63 -8.12
N GLY A 33 11.31 -2.92 -9.04
CA GLY A 33 10.64 -4.19 -9.30
C GLY A 33 11.42 -5.04 -10.30
N ASP A 34 10.68 -5.76 -11.15
CA ASP A 34 11.29 -6.68 -12.11
C ASP A 34 11.98 -5.97 -13.28
N LEU A 35 13.03 -6.63 -13.80
CA LEU A 35 13.68 -6.29 -15.06
C LEU A 35 12.70 -6.46 -16.22
N HIS A 36 12.74 -5.53 -17.16
CA HIS A 36 11.99 -5.60 -18.40
C HIS A 36 12.71 -6.51 -19.40
N LYS A 37 12.01 -6.86 -20.49
CA LYS A 37 12.52 -7.75 -21.55
C LYS A 37 13.75 -7.20 -22.28
N ASP A 38 14.04 -5.91 -22.12
CA ASP A 38 15.23 -5.27 -22.66
C ASP A 38 16.50 -5.62 -21.88
N GLY A 39 16.38 -6.20 -20.67
CA GLY A 39 17.50 -6.56 -19.81
C GLY A 39 18.17 -5.37 -19.10
N PHE A 40 17.68 -4.14 -19.30
CA PHE A 40 18.28 -2.92 -18.77
C PHE A 40 17.33 -2.13 -17.87
N SER A 41 16.06 -1.97 -18.26
CA SER A 41 15.12 -1.17 -17.50
C SER A 41 14.40 -2.01 -16.43
N ARG A 42 13.95 -1.34 -15.36
CA ARG A 42 13.23 -1.96 -14.24
C ARG A 42 11.94 -1.21 -13.95
N THR A 43 10.94 -1.95 -13.47
CA THR A 43 9.67 -1.35 -13.03
C THR A 43 9.89 -0.57 -11.73
N LYS A 44 9.77 0.76 -11.71
CA LYS A 44 9.73 1.49 -10.44
C LYS A 44 8.46 1.14 -9.67
N LEU A 45 8.58 0.67 -8.44
CA LEU A 45 7.41 0.30 -7.65
C LEU A 45 6.77 1.57 -7.08
N PRO A 46 5.48 1.84 -7.35
CA PRO A 46 4.80 2.94 -6.69
C PRO A 46 4.55 2.61 -5.23
N VAL A 47 4.53 3.62 -4.37
CA VAL A 47 3.98 3.55 -3.00
C VAL A 47 2.68 4.35 -2.94
N ASP A 48 1.74 3.96 -2.10
CA ASP A 48 0.39 4.55 -2.12
C ASP A 48 0.41 6.04 -1.72
N ALA A 49 1.11 6.37 -0.63
CA ALA A 49 1.27 7.73 -0.14
C ALA A 49 2.65 7.95 0.49
N TYR A 50 3.36 8.99 0.04
CA TYR A 50 4.62 9.43 0.63
C TYR A 50 4.49 10.83 1.24
N TYR A 51 4.98 10.97 2.47
CA TYR A 51 4.94 12.15 3.32
C TYR A 51 6.38 12.66 3.53
N PRO A 52 6.85 13.63 2.71
CA PRO A 52 8.25 14.05 2.71
C PRO A 52 8.70 14.63 4.05
N SER A 53 7.82 15.38 4.73
CA SER A 53 8.11 16.04 6.01
C SER A 53 8.40 15.04 7.12
N TYR A 54 7.84 13.84 7.03
CA TYR A 54 8.01 12.77 8.03
C TYR A 54 8.93 11.64 7.56
N GLN A 55 9.47 11.71 6.32
CA GLN A 55 10.15 10.60 5.66
C GLN A 55 9.35 9.29 5.82
N LEU A 56 8.05 9.35 5.51
CA LEU A 56 7.11 8.28 5.82
C LEU A 56 6.34 7.87 4.57
N VAL A 57 6.26 6.56 4.35
CA VAL A 57 5.35 5.93 3.40
C VAL A 57 4.22 5.25 4.17
N ILE A 58 2.99 5.48 3.71
CA ILE A 58 1.80 4.76 4.15
C ILE A 58 1.26 3.95 2.99
N GLU A 59 1.00 2.67 3.23
CA GLU A 59 0.32 1.76 2.29
C GLU A 59 -0.99 1.26 2.87
N TYR A 60 -2.04 1.18 2.04
CA TYR A 60 -3.33 0.63 2.44
C TYR A 60 -3.49 -0.78 1.89
N LYS A 61 -3.59 -1.75 2.80
CA LYS A 61 -3.83 -3.15 2.47
C LYS A 61 -5.32 -3.41 2.45
N GLU A 62 -5.91 -3.31 1.25
CA GLU A 62 -7.27 -3.81 1.00
C GLU A 62 -7.38 -5.29 1.38
N SER A 63 -8.59 -5.75 1.71
CA SER A 63 -8.82 -7.17 1.88
C SER A 63 -8.36 -7.88 0.62
N GLN A 64 -7.43 -8.80 0.78
CA GLN A 64 -7.20 -9.78 -0.26
C GLN A 64 -8.48 -10.61 -0.27
N HIS A 65 -9.38 -10.34 -1.21
CA HIS A 65 -10.37 -11.34 -1.60
C HIS A 65 -9.58 -12.53 -2.12
N THR A 66 -9.12 -13.38 -1.20
CA THR A 66 -8.84 -14.78 -1.45
C THR A 66 -10.20 -15.43 -1.70
N VAL A 67 -10.80 -15.12 -2.85
CA VAL A 67 -11.13 -16.24 -3.71
C VAL A 67 -9.80 -16.56 -4.37
N SER A 68 -9.00 -17.38 -3.70
CA SER A 68 -8.22 -18.35 -4.44
C SER A 68 -9.24 -19.01 -5.37
N HIS A 69 -9.35 -18.55 -6.61
CA HIS A 69 -9.93 -19.36 -7.67
C HIS A 69 -8.97 -20.53 -7.85
N ALA A 70 -8.97 -21.46 -6.89
CA ALA A 70 -8.37 -22.77 -6.94
C ALA A 70 -9.10 -23.66 -7.96
N ILE A 71 -9.69 -23.07 -9.00
CA ILE A 71 -10.53 -23.75 -10.01
C ILE A 71 -10.25 -23.22 -11.43
N PHE A 72 -9.35 -22.24 -11.62
CA PHE A 72 -8.87 -21.95 -12.98
C PHE A 72 -7.35 -22.04 -13.03
N ASP A 73 -6.93 -23.30 -13.15
CA ASP A 73 -5.76 -23.74 -13.87
C ASP A 73 -5.77 -23.12 -15.28
N LYS A 74 -5.35 -21.86 -15.35
CA LYS A 74 -4.89 -21.23 -16.58
C LYS A 74 -3.41 -20.98 -16.40
N GLN A 75 -2.64 -22.02 -16.69
CA GLN A 75 -1.33 -21.88 -17.34
C GLN A 75 -1.45 -20.73 -18.37
N ASP A 76 -0.47 -19.83 -18.42
CA ASP A 76 -0.38 -18.68 -19.36
C ASP A 76 -0.83 -17.29 -18.88
N VAL A 77 -0.56 -16.91 -17.63
CA VAL A 77 -0.20 -15.51 -17.37
C VAL A 77 1.07 -15.43 -16.53
N THR A 78 2.17 -15.90 -17.10
CA THR A 78 3.51 -15.60 -16.63
C THR A 78 3.70 -14.08 -16.66
N THR A 79 3.89 -13.48 -15.48
CA THR A 79 4.47 -12.14 -15.39
C THR A 79 5.87 -12.19 -16.05
N VAL A 80 6.46 -11.05 -16.39
CA VAL A 80 7.74 -11.00 -17.13
C VAL A 80 8.87 -11.81 -16.44
N SER A 81 8.74 -12.05 -15.13
CA SER A 81 9.64 -12.84 -14.28
C SER A 81 9.22 -14.29 -14.03
N GLY A 82 8.12 -14.78 -14.62
CA GLY A 82 7.68 -16.17 -14.52
C GLY A 82 6.92 -16.56 -13.24
N VAL A 83 6.66 -15.60 -12.33
CA VAL A 83 5.98 -15.85 -11.04
C VAL A 83 4.47 -15.55 -11.10
N HIS A 84 3.68 -16.25 -10.27
CA HIS A 84 2.25 -15.98 -10.12
C HIS A 84 2.02 -14.55 -9.60
N ARG A 85 0.95 -13.88 -10.05
CA ARG A 85 0.61 -12.50 -9.63
C ARG A 85 0.56 -12.29 -8.11
N GLY A 86 0.18 -13.32 -7.34
CA GLY A 86 0.17 -13.28 -5.88
C GLY A 86 1.58 -13.28 -5.27
N GLU A 87 2.47 -14.13 -5.79
CA GLU A 87 3.87 -14.19 -5.37
C GLU A 87 4.61 -12.89 -5.71
N GLN A 88 4.32 -12.31 -6.88
CA GLN A 88 4.89 -11.02 -7.28
C GLN A 88 4.53 -9.89 -6.30
N ARG A 89 3.30 -9.87 -5.79
CA ARG A 89 2.87 -8.90 -4.78
C ARG A 89 3.64 -9.07 -3.46
N LEU A 90 3.79 -10.30 -3.00
CA LEU A 90 4.54 -10.60 -1.77
C LEU A 90 6.00 -10.14 -1.89
N ILE A 91 6.65 -10.41 -3.03
CA ILE A 91 8.02 -9.98 -3.32
C ILE A 91 8.11 -8.44 -3.29
N TYR A 92 7.15 -7.74 -3.89
CA TYR A 92 7.17 -6.28 -3.93
C TYR A 92 6.93 -5.66 -2.55
N ASP A 93 6.02 -6.20 -1.75
CA ASP A 93 5.78 -5.75 -0.38
C ASP A 93 7.03 -5.94 0.49
N GLN A 94 7.72 -7.09 0.36
CA GLN A 94 8.98 -7.34 1.04
C GLN A 94 10.09 -6.37 0.61
N ARG A 95 10.18 -6.05 -0.69
CA ARG A 95 11.14 -5.06 -1.18
C ARG A 95 10.87 -3.68 -0.60
N ARG A 96 9.63 -3.22 -0.55
CA ARG A 96 9.28 -1.95 0.10
C ARG A 96 9.66 -1.92 1.58
N ALA A 97 9.37 -3.00 2.30
CA ALA A 97 9.71 -3.14 3.70
C ALA A 97 11.22 -3.18 3.98
N THR A 98 12.04 -3.51 2.97
CA THR A 98 13.50 -3.59 3.10
C THR A 98 14.18 -2.32 2.61
N GLU A 99 13.83 -1.85 1.40
CA GLU A 99 14.48 -0.72 0.74
C GLU A 99 14.13 0.62 1.39
N LEU A 100 12.86 0.84 1.78
CA LEU A 100 12.47 2.14 2.36
C LEU A 100 13.25 2.44 3.65
N PRO A 101 13.36 1.52 4.64
CA PRO A 101 14.14 1.78 5.85
C PRO A 101 15.63 1.99 5.59
N LEU A 102 16.23 1.30 4.60
CA LEU A 102 17.63 1.52 4.22
C LEU A 102 17.89 2.95 3.72
N HIS A 103 16.87 3.58 3.16
CA HIS A 103 16.91 4.97 2.71
C HIS A 103 16.38 5.96 3.76
N GLY A 104 16.21 5.54 5.02
CA GLY A 104 15.74 6.39 6.11
C GLY A 104 14.24 6.71 6.06
N ILE A 105 13.49 5.99 5.20
CA ILE A 105 12.05 6.18 5.03
C ILE A 105 11.30 5.12 5.84
N LYS A 106 10.43 5.56 6.73
CA LYS A 106 9.55 4.69 7.51
C LYS A 106 8.45 4.14 6.62
N LEU A 107 8.01 2.91 6.87
CA LEU A 107 6.88 2.29 6.19
C LEU A 107 5.82 1.90 7.22
N ILE A 108 4.58 2.36 7.00
CA ILE A 108 3.40 1.96 7.77
C ILE A 108 2.41 1.31 6.82
N SER A 109 1.98 0.09 7.14
CA SER A 109 0.87 -0.57 6.43
C SER A 109 -0.40 -0.52 7.27
N ILE A 110 -1.47 0.05 6.72
CA ILE A 110 -2.81 0.08 7.34
C ILE A 110 -3.65 -1.02 6.70
N SER A 111 -4.07 -2.02 7.49
CA SER A 111 -4.98 -3.07 7.00
C SER A 111 -6.43 -2.59 6.99
N TYR A 112 -7.22 -3.08 6.03
CA TYR A 112 -8.67 -2.92 6.00
C TYR A 112 -9.34 -3.41 7.30
N ASP A 113 -8.78 -4.42 7.98
CA ASP A 113 -9.29 -4.96 9.26
C ASP A 113 -9.29 -3.93 10.41
N LEU A 114 -8.53 -2.83 10.27
CA LEU A 114 -8.56 -1.74 11.23
C LEU A 114 -9.95 -1.09 11.28
N PHE A 115 -10.66 -1.06 10.15
CA PHE A 115 -11.91 -0.36 9.99
C PHE A 115 -13.11 -1.28 10.14
N LYS A 116 -14.29 -0.68 10.35
CA LYS A 116 -15.53 -1.44 10.31
C LYS A 116 -15.85 -1.73 8.85
N ASN A 117 -15.91 -3.00 8.48
CA ASN A 117 -16.17 -3.41 7.10
C ASN A 117 -17.59 -3.97 6.95
N ASP A 118 -18.17 -3.83 5.76
CA ASP A 118 -19.41 -4.51 5.38
C ASP A 118 -19.13 -5.95 4.92
N ASN A 119 -20.20 -6.66 4.54
CA ASN A 119 -20.11 -8.04 4.06
C ASN A 119 -19.36 -8.18 2.71
N GLN A 120 -19.03 -7.06 2.05
CA GLN A 120 -18.25 -7.00 0.82
C GLN A 120 -16.80 -6.58 1.08
N HIS A 121 -16.36 -6.56 2.34
CA HIS A 121 -15.04 -6.09 2.77
C HIS A 121 -14.75 -4.63 2.38
N LYS A 122 -15.80 -3.80 2.26
CA LYS A 122 -15.68 -2.36 2.07
C LYS A 122 -15.86 -1.61 3.37
N ILE A 123 -15.11 -0.52 3.53
CA ILE A 123 -15.17 0.27 4.77
C ILE A 123 -16.56 0.92 4.91
N VAL A 124 -17.23 0.61 6.01
CA VAL A 124 -18.40 1.36 6.51
C VAL A 124 -17.89 2.66 7.14
N ARG A 125 -17.75 3.69 6.30
CA ARG A 125 -17.09 4.95 6.63
C ARG A 125 -17.71 5.62 7.85
N ASN A 126 -16.90 5.79 8.88
CA ASN A 126 -17.21 6.62 10.04
C ASN A 126 -16.02 7.56 10.28
N PRO A 127 -15.98 8.74 9.64
CA PRO A 127 -14.82 9.61 9.65
C PRO A 127 -14.29 9.96 11.04
N GLU A 128 -15.14 10.07 12.06
CA GLU A 128 -14.70 10.39 13.43
C GLU A 128 -13.99 9.21 14.08
N ALA A 129 -14.61 8.02 14.04
CA ALA A 129 -14.02 6.81 14.62
C ALA A 129 -12.78 6.34 13.83
N ASP A 130 -12.82 6.45 12.51
CA ASP A 130 -11.76 6.01 11.62
C ASP A 130 -10.54 6.94 11.72
N LEU A 131 -10.74 8.25 11.91
CA LEU A 131 -9.64 9.19 12.15
C LEU A 131 -8.92 8.90 13.47
N LEU A 132 -9.66 8.53 14.53
CA LEU A 132 -9.05 8.12 15.80
C LEU A 132 -8.18 6.88 15.63
N LYS A 133 -8.66 5.86 14.93
CA LYS A 133 -7.88 4.64 14.63
C LYS A 133 -6.62 4.93 13.83
N VAL A 134 -6.72 5.75 12.78
CA VAL A 134 -5.55 6.17 11.99
C VAL A 134 -4.55 6.91 12.87
N LYS A 135 -5.04 7.81 13.75
CA LYS A 135 -4.17 8.54 14.69
C LYS A 135 -3.45 7.62 15.66
N GLU A 136 -4.12 6.59 16.18
CA GLU A 136 -3.50 5.59 17.06
C GLU A 136 -2.39 4.82 16.33
N VAL A 137 -2.64 4.36 15.10
CA VAL A 137 -1.64 3.65 14.29
C VAL A 137 -0.43 4.52 13.99
N LEU A 138 -0.65 5.78 13.58
CA LEU A 138 0.45 6.69 13.27
C LEU A 138 1.26 7.06 14.51
N LYS A 139 0.61 7.22 15.67
CA LYS A 139 1.28 7.50 16.94
C LYS A 139 2.07 6.30 17.46
N ALA A 140 1.57 5.07 17.30
CA ALA A 140 2.26 3.87 17.75
C ALA A 140 3.58 3.61 17.00
N VAL A 141 3.66 4.05 15.74
CA VAL A 141 4.87 3.87 14.89
C VAL A 141 5.76 5.11 14.90
N GLY A 142 5.20 6.28 15.20
CA GLY A 142 5.91 7.55 15.34
C GLY A 142 6.12 7.94 16.80
N GLU A 143 7.03 7.27 17.53
CA GLU A 143 7.67 7.95 18.67
C GLU A 143 8.44 9.16 18.10
N GLY A 144 7.81 10.33 18.11
CA GLY A 144 8.38 11.59 17.58
C GLY A 144 7.54 12.35 16.55
N ILE A 145 6.27 11.99 16.33
CA ILE A 145 5.28 12.85 15.62
C ILE A 145 4.44 13.60 16.65
#